data_AF-H6V987-F1
#
_entry.id   AF-H6V987-F1
#
_cell.length_a   1.000
_cell.length_b   1.000
_cell.length_c   1.000
_cell.angle_alpha   90.00
_cell.angle_beta   90.00
_cell.angle_gamma   90.00
#
_symmetry.space_group_name_H-M   'P 1'
#
loop_
_entity.id
_entity.type
_entity.pdbx_description
1 polymer ?
#
loop_
_entity_poly.entity_id
_entity_poly.type
_entity_poly.pdbx_seq_one_letter_code
_entity_poly.pdbx_strand_id
1 'polypeptide(L)'
;HSILTRIEIQSCNTIIPKTSLIETNQTGLLNDTIIDIVPLNIADQEYTSLKEGPLSKTCNSTQIICHLNYLQGERGLNYDDLIRATTRISQRFDDPELFYGLYYLIGNMLKLSSNLVDCTEHMASISYFFRLQLEKK
;
A
#
# COMPACT_ATOMS: atom_id res chain seq x y z
N HIS A 1 3.74 -21.93 5.06
CA HIS A 1 3.24 -22.61 6.27
C HIS A 1 1.95 -21.93 6.67
N SER A 2 0.85 -22.68 6.75
CA SER A 2 -0.43 -22.20 7.29
C SER A 2 -0.60 -22.73 8.71
N ILE A 3 -1.21 -21.94 9.58
CA ILE A 3 -1.53 -22.34 10.96
C ILE A 3 -3.05 -22.47 11.03
N LEU A 4 -3.54 -23.58 11.59
CA LEU A 4 -4.94 -23.75 11.91
C LEU A 4 -5.17 -23.40 13.37
N THR A 5 -6.13 -22.52 13.64
CA THR A 5 -6.53 -22.12 14.98
C THR A 5 -8.03 -22.27 15.14
N ARG A 6 -8.46 -22.69 16.33
CA ARG A 6 -9.86 -22.75 16.72
C ARG A 6 -10.21 -21.49 17.51
N ILE A 7 -11.22 -20.77 17.04
CA ILE A 7 -11.77 -19.59 17.72
C ILE A 7 -13.06 -20.00 18.43
N GLU A 8 -13.22 -19.57 19.67
CA GLU A 8 -14.45 -19.73 20.43
C GLU A 8 -15.08 -18.35 20.66
N ILE A 9 -16.32 -18.18 20.19
CA ILE A 9 -17.09 -16.96 20.39
C ILE A 9 -18.02 -17.23 21.58
N GLN A 10 -17.86 -16.45 22.65
CA GLN A 10 -18.60 -16.64 23.90
C GLN A 10 -20.11 -16.32 23.79
N SER A 11 -20.55 -15.72 22.69
CA SER A 11 -21.94 -15.33 22.44
C SER A 11 -22.57 -16.19 21.35
N CYS A 12 -23.72 -16.79 21.67
CA CYS A 12 -24.52 -17.58 20.73
C CYS A 12 -25.28 -16.72 19.70
N ASN A 13 -25.40 -15.41 19.95
CA ASN A 13 -26.21 -14.49 19.16
C ASN A 13 -25.37 -13.55 18.27
N THR A 14 -24.04 -13.64 18.34
CA THR A 14 -23.16 -12.80 17.54
C THR A 14 -23.23 -13.24 16.08
N ILE A 15 -23.82 -12.39 15.24
CA ILE A 15 -23.87 -12.60 13.79
C ILE A 15 -22.63 -11.98 13.18
N ILE A 16 -21.84 -12.79 12.48
CA ILE A 16 -20.66 -12.32 11.75
C ILE A 16 -20.89 -12.57 10.25
N PRO A 17 -20.93 -11.51 9.42
CA PRO A 17 -21.05 -11.65 7.98
C PRO A 17 -19.97 -12.53 7.37
N LYS A 18 -20.32 -13.31 6.34
CA LYS A 18 -19.35 -14.14 5.59
C LYS A 18 -18.31 -13.29 4.86
N THR A 19 -18.66 -12.04 4.53
CA THR A 19 -17.79 -11.03 3.91
C THR A 19 -16.86 -10.32 4.91
N SER A 20 -16.81 -10.76 6.17
CA SER A 20 -15.90 -10.18 7.14
C SER A 20 -14.45 -10.53 6.81
N LEU A 21 -13.58 -9.54 6.91
CA LEU A 21 -12.14 -9.71 6.84
C LEU A 21 -11.65 -10.32 8.16
N ILE A 22 -10.90 -11.42 8.06
CA ILE A 22 -10.31 -12.12 9.21
C ILE A 22 -8.81 -11.93 9.14
N GLU A 23 -8.24 -11.17 10.06
CA GLU A 23 -6.82 -10.86 10.08
C GLU A 23 -6.17 -11.29 11.38
N THR A 24 -4.92 -11.74 11.28
CA THR A 24 -4.05 -11.93 12.44
C THR A 24 -3.12 -10.74 12.55
N ASN A 25 -3.35 -9.91 13.56
CA ASN A 25 -2.55 -8.72 13.85
C ASN A 25 -1.70 -8.95 15.09
N GLN A 26 -0.53 -8.32 15.09
CA GLN A 26 0.35 -8.27 16.26
C GLN A 26 0.40 -6.84 16.76
N THR A 27 -0.17 -6.62 17.95
CA THR A 27 -0.28 -5.27 18.52
C THR A 27 0.22 -5.26 19.97
N GLY A 28 0.58 -4.07 20.45
CA GLY A 28 1.05 -3.86 21.82
C GLY A 28 2.55 -4.11 22.02
N LEU A 29 3.06 -3.66 23.17
CA LEU A 29 4.47 -3.75 23.55
C LEU A 29 4.94 -5.21 23.75
N LEU A 30 4.01 -6.12 24.06
CA LEU A 30 4.29 -7.52 24.39
C LEU A 30 4.09 -8.47 23.19
N ASN A 31 3.83 -7.94 22.00
CA ASN A 31 3.61 -8.71 20.77
C ASN A 31 2.45 -9.71 20.87
N ASP A 32 1.35 -9.27 21.49
CA ASP A 32 0.15 -10.08 21.59
C ASP A 32 -0.45 -10.27 20.19
N THR A 33 -0.72 -11.54 19.86
CA THR A 33 -1.36 -11.89 18.59
C THR A 33 -2.86 -11.88 18.80
N ILE A 34 -3.55 -10.99 18.10
CA ILE A 34 -5.00 -10.86 18.10
C ILE A 34 -5.56 -11.29 16.74
N ILE A 35 -6.78 -11.82 16.76
CA ILE A 35 -7.53 -12.11 15.55
C ILE A 35 -8.60 -11.04 15.43
N ASP A 36 -8.44 -10.17 14.44
CA ASP A 36 -9.41 -9.14 14.12
C ASP A 36 -10.43 -9.69 13.13
N ILE A 37 -11.71 -9.48 13.45
CA ILE A 37 -12.85 -9.85 12.62
C ILE A 37 -13.56 -8.56 12.26
N VAL A 38 -13.38 -8.10 11.03
CA VAL A 38 -13.87 -6.80 10.56
C VAL A 38 -14.98 -7.02 9.52
N PRO A 39 -16.26 -6.75 9.86
CA PRO A 39 -17.35 -6.84 8.90
C PRO A 39 -17.21 -5.78 7.79
N LEU A 40 -17.00 -6.20 6.54
CA LEU A 40 -16.82 -5.27 5.41
C LEU A 40 -18.13 -4.73 4.85
N ASN A 41 -19.23 -5.46 5.03
CA ASN A 41 -20.55 -5.05 4.57
C ASN A 41 -21.52 -5.05 5.74
N ILE A 42 -21.70 -3.88 6.34
CA ILE A 42 -22.71 -3.65 7.37
C ILE A 42 -23.91 -2.98 6.69
N ALA A 43 -24.54 -3.69 5.74
CA ALA A 43 -25.87 -3.29 5.32
C ALA A 43 -26.83 -3.66 6.46
N ASP A 44 -27.07 -2.71 7.37
CA ASP A 44 -27.87 -2.87 8.59
C ASP A 44 -29.26 -3.51 8.38
N GLN A 45 -29.76 -3.54 7.14
CA GLN A 45 -31.06 -4.13 6.79
C GLN A 45 -31.02 -5.62 6.41
N GLU A 46 -29.89 -6.19 5.96
CA GLU A 46 -29.88 -7.59 5.46
C GLU A 46 -29.88 -8.61 6.61
N TYR A 47 -29.15 -8.36 7.69
CA TYR A 47 -28.95 -9.34 8.76
C TYR A 47 -30.10 -9.40 9.78
N THR A 48 -30.92 -8.35 9.86
CA THR A 48 -32.11 -8.32 10.73
C THR A 48 -33.17 -9.36 10.29
N SER A 49 -33.10 -9.82 9.03
CA SER A 49 -34.00 -10.84 8.46
C SER A 49 -33.57 -12.28 8.76
N LEU A 50 -32.35 -12.50 9.26
CA LEU A 50 -31.86 -13.83 9.65
C LEU A 50 -32.56 -14.26 10.94
N LYS A 51 -33.71 -14.92 10.78
CA LYS A 51 -34.45 -15.56 11.88
C LYS A 51 -33.65 -16.67 12.56
N GLU A 52 -32.59 -17.16 11.91
CA GLU A 52 -31.82 -18.32 12.32
C GLU A 52 -30.38 -17.92 12.63
N GLY A 53 -29.96 -18.16 13.88
CA GLY A 53 -28.62 -17.78 14.36
C GLY A 53 -27.50 -18.71 13.86
N PRO A 54 -26.22 -18.40 14.20
CA PRO A 54 -25.05 -19.13 13.73
C PRO A 54 -24.98 -20.60 14.20
N LEU A 55 -25.72 -20.96 15.26
CA LEU A 55 -25.83 -22.31 15.80
C LEU A 55 -27.02 -23.10 15.21
N SER A 56 -27.84 -22.49 14.36
CA SER A 56 -29.00 -23.16 13.76
C SER A 56 -28.57 -24.26 12.79
N LYS A 57 -29.34 -25.36 12.73
CA LYS A 57 -29.16 -26.42 11.72
C LYS A 57 -29.38 -25.93 10.29
N THR A 58 -30.12 -24.85 10.13
CA THR A 58 -30.49 -24.21 8.86
C THR A 58 -29.68 -22.93 8.58
N CYS A 59 -28.60 -22.70 9.34
CA CYS A 59 -27.73 -21.52 9.19
C CYS A 59 -27.24 -21.34 7.74
N ASN A 60 -27.45 -20.13 7.19
CA ASN A 60 -27.05 -19.79 5.84
C ASN A 60 -25.58 -19.37 5.76
N SER A 61 -24.69 -20.33 5.45
CA SER A 61 -23.24 -20.10 5.36
C SER A 61 -22.77 -19.15 4.25
N THR A 62 -23.67 -18.73 3.35
CA THR A 62 -23.37 -17.74 2.31
C THR A 62 -23.46 -16.31 2.82
N GLN A 63 -24.30 -16.07 3.83
CA GLN A 63 -24.52 -14.75 4.41
C GLN A 63 -23.70 -14.54 5.68
N ILE A 64 -23.59 -15.56 6.53
CA ILE A 64 -22.95 -15.47 7.85
C ILE A 64 -22.02 -16.65 8.13
N ILE A 65 -21.17 -16.51 9.14
CA ILE A 65 -20.29 -17.57 9.62
C ILE A 65 -21.06 -18.49 10.57
N CYS A 66 -21.30 -19.74 10.16
CA CYS A 66 -21.98 -20.76 10.96
C CYS A 66 -21.02 -21.49 11.92
N HIS A 67 -21.58 -22.22 12.89
CA HIS A 67 -20.83 -23.08 13.81
C HIS A 67 -19.90 -24.05 13.07
N LEU A 68 -18.66 -24.19 13.56
CA LEU A 68 -17.61 -25.07 13.02
C LEU A 68 -17.28 -24.82 11.53
N ASN A 69 -17.55 -23.62 11.01
CA ASN A 69 -17.14 -23.24 9.67
C ASN A 69 -15.63 -22.95 9.63
N TYR A 70 -14.99 -23.30 8.52
CA TYR A 70 -13.58 -22.97 8.27
C TYR A 70 -13.48 -21.69 7.45
N LEU A 71 -12.58 -20.82 7.86
CA LEU A 71 -12.30 -19.55 7.20
C LEU A 71 -10.81 -19.43 6.97
N GLN A 72 -10.44 -18.90 5.82
CA GLN A 72 -9.08 -18.48 5.56
C GLN A 72 -8.93 -17.04 6.05
N GLY A 73 -8.03 -16.83 7.00
CA GLY A 73 -7.62 -15.50 7.42
C GLY A 73 -6.38 -15.02 6.66
N GLU A 74 -6.14 -13.73 6.75
CA GLU A 74 -4.96 -13.06 6.23
C GLU A 74 -4.02 -12.66 7.37
N ARG A 75 -2.75 -12.49 7.03
CA ARG A 75 -1.77 -11.92 7.95
C ARG A 75 -1.90 -10.41 7.84
N GLY A 76 -2.24 -9.76 8.94
CA GLY A 76 -2.29 -8.30 8.99
C GLY A 76 -0.91 -7.70 9.29
N LEU A 77 -0.90 -6.51 9.88
CA LEU A 77 0.31 -5.75 10.13
C LEU A 77 1.14 -6.36 11.28
N ASN A 78 2.45 -6.32 11.10
CA ASN A 78 3.43 -6.77 12.09
C ASN A 78 4.49 -5.68 12.28
N TYR A 79 4.76 -5.33 13.53
CA TYR A 79 5.70 -4.28 13.90
C TYR A 79 7.14 -4.58 13.44
N ASP A 80 7.59 -5.83 13.52
CA ASP A 80 8.92 -6.23 13.05
C ASP A 80 9.06 -6.05 11.54
N ASP A 81 7.99 -6.29 10.79
CA ASP A 81 7.99 -6.06 9.35
C ASP A 81 8.08 -4.57 9.03
N LEU A 82 7.36 -3.73 9.77
CA LEU A 82 7.45 -2.28 9.64
C LEU A 82 8.86 -1.78 9.97
N ILE A 83 9.41 -2.16 11.13
CA ILE A 83 10.76 -1.75 11.54
C ILE A 83 11.81 -2.24 10.55
N ARG A 84 11.69 -3.48 10.05
CA ARG A 84 12.61 -4.02 9.05
C ARG A 84 12.50 -3.28 7.72
N ALA A 85 11.29 -2.94 7.28
CA ALA A 85 11.07 -2.15 6.07
C ALA A 85 11.67 -0.75 6.22
N THR A 86 11.39 -0.05 7.33
CA THR A 86 11.92 1.28 7.61
C THR A 86 13.45 1.26 7.71
N THR A 87 14.03 0.24 8.35
CA THR A 87 15.49 0.08 8.43
C THR A 87 16.12 -0.10 7.05
N ARG A 88 15.53 -0.94 6.19
CA ARG A 88 16.00 -1.13 4.81
C ARG A 88 15.88 0.13 3.97
N ILE A 89 14.83 0.93 4.19
CA ILE A 89 14.66 2.24 3.55
C ILE A 89 15.77 3.17 4.02
N SER A 90 15.97 3.32 5.33
CA SER A 90 17.05 4.15 5.89
C SER A 90 18.41 3.77 5.32
N GLN A 91 18.72 2.47 5.29
CA GLN A 91 19.97 1.96 4.73
C GLN A 91 20.18 2.33 3.25
N ARG A 92 19.11 2.35 2.44
CA ARG A 92 19.18 2.79 1.05
C ARG A 92 19.33 4.31 0.92
N PHE A 93 18.76 5.07 1.84
CA PHE A 93 18.93 6.52 1.88
C PHE A 93 20.32 6.92 2.38
N ASP A 94 21.00 6.08 3.14
CA ASP A 94 22.38 6.26 3.59
C ASP A 94 23.41 5.70 2.57
N ASP A 95 22.95 5.12 1.46
CA ASP A 95 23.81 4.51 0.45
C ASP A 95 24.58 5.58 -0.37
N PRO A 96 25.93 5.61 -0.33
CA PRO A 96 26.71 6.56 -1.12
C PRO A 96 26.47 6.46 -2.62
N GLU A 97 26.08 5.30 -3.14
CA GLU A 97 25.79 5.10 -4.57
C GLU A 97 24.59 5.94 -5.03
N LEU A 98 23.56 6.05 -4.18
CA LEU A 98 22.39 6.90 -4.44
C LEU A 98 22.81 8.37 -4.58
N PHE A 99 23.65 8.87 -3.66
CA PHE A 99 24.12 10.25 -3.69
C PHE A 99 25.09 10.52 -4.84
N TYR A 100 25.96 9.56 -5.17
CA TYR A 100 26.84 9.68 -6.33
C TYR A 100 26.03 9.76 -7.63
N GLY A 101 25.00 8.91 -7.77
CA GLY A 101 24.07 8.95 -8.90
C GLY A 101 23.35 10.29 -9.01
N LEU A 102 22.86 10.83 -7.89
CA LEU A 102 22.20 12.15 -7.84
C LEU A 102 23.17 13.28 -8.21
N TYR A 103 24.38 13.27 -7.66
CA TYR A 103 25.43 14.25 -7.97
C TYR A 103 25.77 14.25 -9.46
N TYR A 104 25.95 13.05 -10.04
CA TYR A 104 26.24 12.90 -11.47
C TYR A 104 25.08 13.38 -12.35
N LEU A 105 23.84 13.09 -11.96
CA LEU A 105 22.64 13.57 -12.65
C LEU A 105 22.56 15.10 -12.63
N ILE A 106 22.75 15.73 -11.47
CA ILE A 106 22.75 17.19 -11.33
C ILE A 106 23.87 17.79 -12.19
N GLY A 107 25.08 17.23 -12.15
CA GLY A 107 26.21 17.69 -12.96
C GLY A 107 25.92 17.64 -14.46
N ASN A 108 25.31 16.56 -14.95
CA ASN A 108 24.92 16.45 -16.35
C ASN A 108 23.82 17.44 -16.74
N MET A 109 22.84 17.69 -15.86
CA MET A 109 21.78 18.66 -16.11
C MET A 109 22.33 20.10 -16.19
N LEU A 110 23.28 20.46 -15.31
CA LEU A 110 23.96 21.75 -15.37
C LEU A 110 24.76 21.90 -16.67
N LYS A 111 25.51 20.86 -17.08
CA LYS A 111 26.26 20.85 -18.34
C LYS A 111 25.34 20.98 -19.55
N LEU A 112 24.22 20.27 -19.56
CA LEU A 112 23.20 20.37 -20.61
C LEU A 112 22.62 21.78 -20.68
N SER A 113 22.31 22.38 -19.52
CA SER A 113 21.82 23.75 -19.44
C SER A 113 22.81 24.75 -20.03
N SER A 114 24.10 24.62 -19.71
CA SER A 114 25.15 25.48 -20.29
C SER A 114 25.21 25.35 -21.80
N ASN A 115 25.24 24.11 -22.31
CA ASN A 115 25.28 23.86 -23.76
C ASN A 115 24.06 24.44 -24.50
N LEU A 116 22.88 24.43 -23.86
CA LEU A 116 21.68 25.05 -24.41
C LEU A 116 21.81 26.57 -24.50
N VAL A 117 22.37 27.22 -23.47
CA VAL A 117 22.66 28.66 -23.51
C VAL A 117 23.61 28.99 -24.66
N ASP A 118 24.74 28.28 -24.76
CA ASP A 118 25.71 28.48 -25.85
C ASP A 118 25.07 28.30 -27.24
N CYS A 119 24.20 27.29 -27.37
CA CYS A 119 23.44 27.06 -28.60
C CYS A 119 22.50 28.24 -28.93
N THR A 120 21.80 28.79 -27.94
CA THR A 120 20.93 29.95 -28.14
C THR A 120 21.70 31.21 -28.53
N GLU A 121 22.88 31.44 -27.97
CA GLU A 121 23.74 32.56 -28.33
C GLU A 121 24.26 32.44 -29.77
N HIS A 122 24.72 31.25 -30.16
CA HIS A 122 25.14 31.00 -31.54
C HIS A 122 23.97 31.17 -32.51
N MET A 123 22.77 30.68 -32.17
CA MET A 123 21.58 30.84 -33.00
C MET A 123 21.19 32.32 -33.16
N ALA A 124 21.26 33.10 -32.08
CA ALA A 124 21.00 34.55 -32.12
C ALA A 124 22.02 35.29 -33.00
N SER A 125 23.30 34.92 -32.90
CA SER A 125 24.37 35.50 -33.71
C SER A 125 24.20 35.21 -35.21
N ILE A 126 23.84 33.96 -35.55
CA ILE A 126 23.54 33.55 -36.93
C ILE A 126 22.31 34.31 -37.45
N SER A 127 21.24 34.40 -36.65
CA SER A 127 20.03 35.15 -37.01
C SER A 127 20.34 36.64 -37.29
N TYR A 128 21.17 37.25 -36.44
CA TYR A 128 21.62 38.63 -36.63
C TYR A 128 22.42 38.80 -37.94
N PHE A 129 23.34 37.87 -38.24
CA PHE A 129 24.10 37.90 -39.49
C PHE A 129 23.20 37.83 -40.72
N PHE A 130 22.23 36.91 -40.74
CA PHE A 130 21.29 36.80 -41.86
C PHE A 130 20.44 38.08 -42.02
N ARG A 131 20.02 38.71 -40.92
CA ARG A 131 19.30 39.99 -40.98
C ARG A 131 20.12 41.08 -41.66
N LEU A 132 21.39 41.23 -41.29
CA LEU A 132 22.29 42.22 -41.89
C LEU A 132 22.51 41.99 -43.40
N GLN A 133 22.54 40.74 -43.85
CA GLN A 133 22.69 40.44 -45.28
C GLN A 133 21.41 40.76 -46.07
N LEU A 134 20.23 40.60 -45.47
CA LEU A 134 18.95 40.94 -46.09
C LEU A 134 18.74 42.45 -46.19
N GLU A 135 19.16 43.24 -45.20
CA GLU A 135 19.03 44.72 -45.22
C GLU A 135 19.99 45.41 -46.22
N LYS A 136 21.05 44.73 -46.65
CA LYS A 136 22.02 45.26 -47.63
C LYS A 136 21.60 45.07 -49.10
N LYS A 137 20.47 44.40 -49.35
CA LYS A 137 19.95 44.11 -50.69
C LYS A 137 18.71 44.94 -50.97
#